data_AF-A0A9P0NRC2-F1
#
_entry.id   AF-A0A9P0NRC2-F1
#
_cell.length_a   1.000
_cell.length_b   1.000
_cell.length_c   1.000
_cell.angle_alpha   90.00
_cell.angle_beta   90.00
_cell.angle_gamma   90.00
#
_symmetry.space_group_name_H-M   'P 1'
#
loop_
_entity.id
_entity.type
_entity.pdbx_description
1 polymer ?
#
loop_
_entity_poly.entity_id
_entity_poly.type
_entity_poly.pdbx_seq_one_letter_code
_entity_poly.pdbx_strand_id
1 'polypeptide(L)'
;MLDHDYTTKEIFNKNFFKDWRKMMTDKERELITDLKKCDFRKMHTYFLEVSEKNKNRTKEEKQALKEKNEALLKEYGFCKIDGHKEKIGNFRIEPPGLFRGRGEHPKMGKLKRRVEAEDIIINCSADSEIPKPPEGHKWKEVRHINTVTWLASWTENVQNQVKYIMLNPSSKLKGEKDWQKYETARKLHKNIDKIREDYQRDWKSKEMKIRQRAVALYFIDKLALRAGNEKDEDQADTVGCCSLRVEHIELHEKKDGKDYVVVFDFLGKDSIRYYNEVPVEKRVFKNLQLFMENKKEGDDLFDRLNTSILNKHLNELMEGLTAKVFRTYNASWTLQQQLDLLTQDDYNTAEMILAYNRANRAVAVLCNHQRSVPKGHEKSMEKLKEKIDQKREQIKDAERQVKDAVREAKHGSVKEKVVADKKKKMLERMKEQLTKLEIQETDRDENKTIALGTSKLNYLDPRISVAWCKKYNVPIEKIYNKTQRDKFRWAIDMAGPDYRF
;
A
#
# COMPACT_ATOMS: atom_id res chain seq x y z
N MET A 1 1.24 9.29 -24.35
CA MET A 1 0.52 8.17 -23.69
C MET A 1 -0.10 7.22 -24.72
N LEU A 2 0.32 7.23 -25.99
CA LEU A 2 -0.38 6.48 -27.05
C LEU A 2 -0.39 4.96 -26.82
N ASP A 3 0.67 4.41 -26.21
CA ASP A 3 0.76 2.97 -25.93
C ASP A 3 0.06 2.54 -24.63
N HIS A 4 -0.74 3.42 -24.01
CA HIS A 4 -1.38 3.13 -22.74
C HIS A 4 -2.87 2.85 -22.94
N ASP A 5 -3.40 1.82 -22.28
CA ASP A 5 -4.82 1.43 -22.26
C ASP A 5 -5.81 2.54 -21.85
N TYR A 6 -5.36 3.70 -21.35
CA TYR A 6 -6.25 4.83 -21.09
C TYR A 6 -6.68 5.51 -22.38
N THR A 7 -5.80 5.60 -23.39
CA THR A 7 -6.11 6.30 -24.65
C THR A 7 -7.02 5.49 -25.58
N THR A 8 -7.32 4.23 -25.24
CA THR A 8 -8.34 3.44 -25.94
C THR A 8 -9.74 3.67 -25.36
N LYS A 9 -9.86 4.29 -24.17
CA LYS A 9 -11.15 4.52 -23.50
C LYS A 9 -11.85 5.76 -24.04
N GLU A 10 -13.13 5.64 -24.33
CA GLU A 10 -13.96 6.74 -24.84
C GLU A 10 -14.03 7.93 -23.87
N ILE A 11 -14.30 7.66 -22.57
CA ILE A 11 -14.39 8.69 -21.53
C ILE A 11 -13.08 9.50 -21.45
N PHE A 12 -11.93 8.84 -21.55
CA PHE A 12 -10.62 9.49 -21.54
C PHE A 12 -10.47 10.45 -22.71
N ASN A 13 -10.74 9.97 -23.93
CA ASN A 13 -10.62 10.75 -25.16
C ASN A 13 -11.61 11.93 -25.20
N LYS A 14 -12.86 11.71 -24.75
CA LYS A 14 -13.89 12.75 -24.66
C LYS A 14 -13.47 13.87 -23.70
N ASN A 15 -13.00 13.52 -22.50
CA ASN A 15 -12.54 14.49 -21.51
C ASN A 15 -11.27 15.22 -21.96
N PHE A 16 -10.30 14.49 -22.51
CA PHE A 16 -9.08 15.07 -23.06
C PHE A 16 -9.41 16.10 -24.14
N PHE A 17 -10.20 15.73 -25.14
CA PHE A 17 -10.51 16.60 -26.26
C PHE A 17 -11.28 17.85 -25.83
N LYS A 18 -12.23 17.69 -24.89
CA LYS A 18 -12.97 18.81 -24.30
C LYS A 18 -12.04 19.83 -23.63
N ASP A 19 -11.06 19.38 -22.85
CA ASP A 19 -10.14 20.28 -22.17
C ASP A 19 -9.04 20.82 -23.10
N TRP A 20 -8.54 20.02 -24.05
CA TRP A 20 -7.57 20.46 -25.04
C TRP A 20 -8.13 21.59 -25.91
N ARG A 21 -9.40 21.49 -26.35
CA ARG A 21 -10.07 22.56 -27.10
C ARG A 21 -10.14 23.88 -26.33
N LYS A 22 -10.16 23.89 -24.99
CA LYS A 22 -10.12 25.13 -24.20
C LYS A 22 -8.76 25.82 -24.23
N MET A 23 -7.69 25.06 -24.49
CA MET A 23 -6.32 25.56 -24.57
C MET A 23 -5.94 26.01 -25.98
N MET A 24 -6.78 25.74 -26.98
CA MET A 24 -6.59 26.16 -28.36
C MET A 24 -6.98 27.62 -28.56
N THR A 25 -6.25 28.29 -29.44
CA THR A 25 -6.69 29.54 -30.08
C THR A 25 -7.95 29.30 -30.91
N ASP A 26 -8.64 30.38 -31.30
CA ASP A 26 -9.88 30.27 -32.07
C ASP A 26 -9.64 29.58 -33.44
N LYS A 27 -8.55 29.94 -34.12
CA LYS A 27 -8.16 29.32 -35.41
C LYS A 27 -7.89 27.81 -35.29
N GLU A 28 -7.17 27.38 -34.25
CA GLU A 28 -6.92 25.96 -34.01
C GLU A 28 -8.22 25.21 -33.68
N ARG A 29 -9.12 25.85 -32.95
CA ARG A 29 -10.41 25.28 -32.53
C ARG A 29 -11.37 25.07 -33.70
N GLU A 30 -11.34 25.96 -34.69
CA GLU A 30 -12.07 25.80 -35.96
C GLU A 30 -11.52 24.64 -36.79
N LEU A 31 -10.20 24.48 -36.84
CA LEU A 31 -9.56 23.42 -37.62
C LEU A 31 -9.69 22.03 -36.97
N ILE A 32 -9.41 21.91 -35.68
CA ILE A 32 -9.25 20.64 -34.97
C ILE A 32 -10.57 20.21 -34.33
N THR A 33 -11.53 19.73 -35.13
CA THR A 33 -12.90 19.39 -34.68
C THR A 33 -13.11 17.95 -34.25
N ASP A 34 -12.23 17.02 -34.67
CA ASP A 34 -12.33 15.60 -34.38
C ASP A 34 -10.97 15.03 -33.96
N LEU A 35 -10.89 14.52 -32.73
CA LEU A 35 -9.68 13.90 -32.18
C LEU A 35 -9.20 12.70 -33.01
N LYS A 36 -10.11 11.94 -33.63
CA LYS A 36 -9.76 10.75 -34.43
C LYS A 36 -8.95 11.11 -35.68
N LYS A 37 -9.04 12.35 -36.14
CA LYS A 37 -8.27 12.88 -37.28
C LYS A 37 -6.89 13.40 -36.88
N CYS A 38 -6.59 13.49 -35.59
CA CYS A 38 -5.29 13.94 -35.10
C CYS A 38 -4.27 12.79 -35.08
N ASP A 39 -3.08 13.04 -35.65
CA ASP A 39 -1.97 12.09 -35.62
C ASP A 39 -0.85 12.57 -34.70
N PHE A 40 -0.72 11.91 -33.55
CA PHE A 40 0.31 12.21 -32.55
C PHE A 40 1.57 11.32 -32.69
N ARG A 41 1.68 10.46 -33.71
CA ARG A 41 2.77 9.47 -33.84
C ARG A 41 4.15 10.12 -33.92
N LYS A 42 4.29 11.22 -34.66
CA LYS A 42 5.58 11.95 -34.73
C LYS A 42 6.05 12.46 -33.36
N MET A 43 5.14 13.06 -32.57
CA MET A 43 5.44 13.50 -31.21
C MET A 43 5.80 12.31 -30.31
N HIS A 44 5.08 11.21 -30.46
CA HIS A 44 5.34 9.99 -29.70
C HIS A 44 6.73 9.42 -29.98
N THR A 45 7.12 9.26 -31.24
CA THR A 45 8.46 8.82 -31.64
C THR A 45 9.54 9.73 -31.06
N TYR A 46 9.37 11.06 -31.16
CA TYR A 46 10.30 12.02 -30.57
C TYR A 46 10.49 11.79 -29.05
N PHE A 47 9.41 11.61 -28.29
CA PHE A 47 9.53 11.37 -26.84
C PHE A 47 10.11 10.00 -26.48
N LEU A 48 9.94 8.98 -27.34
CA LEU A 48 10.65 7.70 -27.19
C LEU A 48 12.16 7.88 -27.37
N GLU A 49 12.58 8.61 -28.41
CA GLU A 49 13.99 8.93 -28.64
C GLU A 49 14.59 9.76 -27.50
N VAL A 50 13.87 10.77 -26.99
CA VAL A 50 14.29 11.55 -25.81
C VAL A 50 14.45 10.64 -24.59
N SER A 51 13.54 9.70 -24.38
CA SER A 51 13.63 8.72 -23.28
C SER A 51 14.88 7.83 -23.43
N GLU A 52 15.17 7.32 -24.63
CA GLU A 52 16.37 6.51 -24.89
C GLU A 52 17.66 7.33 -24.71
N LYS A 53 17.72 8.56 -25.24
CA LYS A 53 18.83 9.49 -24.98
C LYS A 53 19.03 9.73 -23.48
N ASN A 54 17.94 9.92 -22.73
CA ASN A 54 18.01 10.13 -21.28
C ASN A 54 18.54 8.91 -20.51
N LYS A 55 18.24 7.68 -20.95
CA LYS A 55 18.81 6.44 -20.38
C LYS A 55 20.30 6.32 -20.68
N ASN A 56 20.68 6.69 -21.90
CA ASN A 56 22.04 6.59 -22.43
C ASN A 56 22.95 7.78 -22.09
N ARG A 57 22.47 8.72 -21.25
CA ARG A 57 23.30 9.82 -20.72
C ARG A 57 24.64 9.32 -20.17
N THR A 58 25.67 10.12 -20.37
CA THR A 58 27.02 9.81 -19.89
C THR A 58 27.08 9.83 -18.36
N LYS A 59 28.18 9.34 -17.78
CA LYS A 59 28.35 9.36 -16.33
C LYS A 59 28.42 10.79 -15.81
N GLU A 60 29.07 11.67 -16.57
CA GLU A 60 29.27 13.09 -16.28
C GLU A 60 27.93 13.83 -16.26
N GLU A 61 27.08 13.63 -17.26
CA GLU A 61 25.73 14.22 -17.32
C GLU A 61 24.83 13.74 -16.18
N LYS A 62 24.88 12.44 -15.86
CA LYS A 62 24.13 11.85 -14.74
C LYS A 62 24.59 12.44 -13.41
N GLN A 63 25.89 12.64 -13.24
CA GLN A 63 26.47 13.24 -12.04
C GLN A 63 26.10 14.72 -11.89
N ALA A 64 26.21 15.52 -12.95
CA ALA A 64 25.80 16.92 -12.94
C ALA A 64 24.30 17.08 -12.61
N LEU A 65 23.43 16.23 -13.16
CA LEU A 65 22.00 16.24 -12.85
C LEU A 65 21.72 15.83 -11.39
N LYS A 66 22.51 14.90 -10.84
CA LYS A 66 22.42 14.50 -9.44
C LYS A 66 22.80 15.65 -8.52
N GLU A 67 23.91 16.34 -8.79
CA GLU A 67 24.38 17.50 -8.02
C GLU A 67 23.36 18.65 -8.04
N LYS A 68 22.77 18.95 -9.21
CA LYS A 68 21.69 19.94 -9.33
C LYS A 68 20.48 19.56 -8.48
N ASN A 69 20.09 18.28 -8.47
CA ASN A 69 18.98 17.79 -7.64
C ASN A 69 19.31 17.84 -6.14
N GLU A 70 20.55 17.56 -5.75
CA GLU A 70 21.02 17.66 -4.36
C GLU A 70 21.07 19.11 -3.88
N ALA A 71 21.50 20.05 -4.72
CA ALA A 71 21.44 21.48 -4.42
C ALA A 71 19.99 21.95 -4.16
N LEU A 72 19.06 21.62 -5.07
CA LEU A 72 17.64 21.90 -4.87
C LEU A 72 17.07 21.28 -3.59
N LEU A 73 17.49 20.06 -3.24
CA LEU A 73 17.07 19.41 -2.01
C LEU A 73 17.64 20.10 -0.77
N LYS A 74 18.88 20.59 -0.81
CA LYS A 74 19.49 21.33 0.29
C LYS A 74 18.77 22.64 0.56
N GLU A 75 18.37 23.33 -0.51
CA GLU A 75 17.70 24.62 -0.46
C GLU A 75 16.22 24.51 -0.07
N TYR A 76 15.45 23.66 -0.75
CA TYR A 76 13.98 23.59 -0.60
C TYR A 76 13.47 22.33 0.10
N GLY A 77 14.33 21.35 0.36
CA GLY A 77 13.93 20.04 0.89
C GLY A 77 13.75 19.98 2.41
N PHE A 78 13.97 21.09 3.12
CA PHE A 78 13.94 21.15 4.57
C PHE A 78 13.19 22.40 5.05
N CYS A 79 12.57 22.29 6.22
CA CYS A 79 11.99 23.42 6.95
C CYS A 79 12.48 23.42 8.40
N LYS A 80 12.20 24.48 9.14
CA LYS A 80 12.44 24.57 10.58
C LYS A 80 11.09 24.55 11.30
N ILE A 81 10.91 23.60 12.22
CA ILE A 81 9.72 23.50 13.08
C ILE A 81 10.21 23.33 14.51
N ASP A 82 9.73 24.17 15.41
CA ASP A 82 10.06 24.15 16.85
C ASP A 82 11.57 24.07 17.13
N GLY A 83 12.37 24.83 16.37
CA GLY A 83 13.83 24.84 16.49
C GLY A 83 14.58 23.75 15.72
N HIS A 84 13.89 22.70 15.26
CA HIS A 84 14.51 21.56 14.58
C HIS A 84 14.43 21.65 13.06
N LYS A 85 15.50 21.25 12.38
CA LYS A 85 15.53 21.11 10.91
C LYS A 85 14.88 19.78 10.52
N GLU A 86 13.76 19.87 9.82
CA GLU A 86 12.94 18.72 9.42
C GLU A 86 12.87 18.60 7.91
N LYS A 87 12.83 17.36 7.41
CA LYS A 87 12.75 17.11 5.97
C LYS A 87 11.31 17.29 5.48
N ILE A 88 11.13 17.93 4.33
CA ILE A 88 9.83 18.05 3.66
C ILE A 88 9.56 16.79 2.82
N GLY A 89 8.33 16.29 2.85
CA GLY A 89 7.92 15.08 2.14
C GLY A 89 7.92 15.26 0.61
N ASN A 90 7.14 16.22 0.13
CA ASN A 90 6.89 16.49 -1.29
C ASN A 90 7.01 17.99 -1.60
N PHE A 91 8.24 18.54 -1.54
CA PHE A 91 8.49 19.96 -1.82
C PHE A 91 8.35 20.35 -3.30
N ARG A 92 8.37 19.37 -4.22
CA ARG A 92 8.13 19.58 -5.65
C ARG A 92 6.66 19.40 -5.95
N ILE A 93 6.03 20.44 -6.48
CA ILE A 93 4.65 20.36 -6.97
C ILE A 93 4.59 19.44 -8.18
N GLU A 94 3.53 18.63 -8.27
CA GLU A 94 3.34 17.72 -9.39
C GLU A 94 3.23 18.50 -10.72
N PRO A 95 3.93 18.07 -11.79
CA PRO A 95 3.81 18.72 -13.08
C PRO A 95 2.39 18.57 -13.67
N PRO A 96 2.00 19.46 -14.60
CA PRO A 96 0.74 19.30 -15.34
C PRO A 96 0.74 18.01 -16.16
N GLY A 97 -0.45 17.53 -16.48
CA GLY A 97 -0.61 16.29 -17.26
C GLY A 97 -2.06 15.87 -17.37
N LEU A 98 -2.31 14.66 -17.87
CA LEU A 98 -3.66 14.11 -17.98
C LEU A 98 -4.02 13.31 -16.74
N PHE A 99 -5.20 13.56 -16.17
CA PHE A 99 -5.69 12.86 -15.00
C PHE A 99 -6.00 11.40 -15.33
N ARG A 100 -5.42 10.49 -14.54
CA ARG A 100 -5.60 9.04 -14.68
C ARG A 100 -6.17 8.50 -13.37
N GLY A 101 -7.42 8.81 -13.11
CA GLY A 101 -8.18 8.23 -12.00
C GLY A 101 -8.23 6.71 -12.13
N ARG A 102 -8.10 5.99 -11.00
CA ARG A 102 -8.12 4.52 -10.98
C ARG A 102 -9.53 4.00 -11.29
N GLY A 103 -9.60 2.80 -11.87
CA GLY A 103 -10.87 2.18 -12.30
C GLY A 103 -11.54 2.92 -13.46
N GLU A 104 -12.86 2.79 -13.55
CA GLU A 104 -13.70 3.53 -14.51
C GLU A 104 -14.04 4.94 -13.98
N HIS A 105 -13.00 5.73 -13.72
CA HIS A 105 -13.21 7.08 -13.19
C HIS A 105 -13.78 8.03 -14.27
N PRO A 106 -14.92 8.70 -14.02
CA PRO A 106 -15.60 9.53 -15.03
C PRO A 106 -14.80 10.77 -15.48
N LYS A 107 -13.77 11.18 -14.72
CA LYS A 107 -12.93 12.34 -15.00
C LYS A 107 -11.58 11.99 -15.63
N MET A 108 -11.32 10.71 -15.92
CA MET A 108 -10.07 10.31 -16.60
C MET A 108 -9.91 11.08 -17.92
N GLY A 109 -8.69 11.48 -18.27
CA GLY A 109 -8.41 12.26 -19.47
C GLY A 109 -8.50 13.78 -19.29
N LYS A 110 -9.15 14.28 -18.23
CA LYS A 110 -9.17 15.73 -17.93
C LYS A 110 -7.75 16.28 -17.72
N LEU A 111 -7.55 17.54 -18.09
CA LEU A 111 -6.27 18.22 -17.93
C LEU A 111 -6.04 18.60 -16.46
N LYS A 112 -4.97 18.09 -15.84
CA LYS A 112 -4.38 18.65 -14.63
C LYS A 112 -3.55 19.87 -15.04
N ARG A 113 -4.02 21.07 -14.69
CA ARG A 113 -3.34 22.31 -15.06
C ARG A 113 -2.05 22.50 -14.28
N ARG A 114 -1.19 23.40 -14.78
CA ARG A 114 -0.02 23.85 -14.02
C ARG A 114 -0.53 24.64 -12.81
N VAL A 115 0.06 24.36 -11.66
CA VAL A 115 -0.19 25.13 -10.43
C VAL A 115 0.75 26.31 -10.45
N GLU A 116 0.19 27.51 -10.41
CA GLU A 116 0.95 28.76 -10.36
C GLU A 116 1.07 29.27 -8.92
N ALA A 117 1.92 30.29 -8.70
CA ALA A 117 2.09 30.89 -7.37
C ALA A 117 0.76 31.43 -6.81
N GLU A 118 -0.09 31.97 -7.68
CA GLU A 118 -1.39 32.54 -7.36
C GLU A 118 -2.43 31.48 -6.93
N ASP A 119 -2.13 30.18 -7.09
CA ASP A 119 -2.95 29.08 -6.58
C ASP A 119 -2.52 28.63 -5.16
N ILE A 120 -1.31 29.03 -4.71
CA ILE A 120 -0.64 28.47 -3.53
C ILE A 120 -0.91 29.32 -2.29
N ILE A 121 -1.36 28.64 -1.24
CA ILE A 121 -1.46 29.17 0.12
C ILE A 121 -0.25 28.68 0.92
N ILE A 122 0.53 29.61 1.47
CA ILE A 122 1.67 29.32 2.36
C ILE A 122 1.19 29.35 3.82
N ASN A 123 1.69 28.43 4.64
CA ASN A 123 1.51 28.43 6.08
C ASN A 123 2.86 28.40 6.80
N CYS A 124 3.13 29.42 7.60
CA CYS A 124 4.34 29.57 8.40
C CYS A 124 4.04 30.34 9.69
N SER A 125 4.98 30.43 10.62
CA SER A 125 4.79 31.25 11.83
C SER A 125 4.88 32.74 11.50
N ALA A 126 4.17 33.58 12.25
CA ALA A 126 4.15 35.03 12.01
C ALA A 126 5.53 35.70 12.22
N ASP A 127 6.37 35.09 13.05
CA ASP A 127 7.74 35.51 13.37
C ASP A 127 8.81 34.85 12.47
N SER A 128 8.40 34.05 11.47
CA SER A 128 9.32 33.38 10.55
C SER A 128 9.56 34.20 9.27
N GLU A 129 10.66 33.91 8.58
CA GLU A 129 10.87 34.44 7.23
C GLU A 129 9.87 33.83 6.25
N ILE A 130 9.01 34.68 5.68
CA ILE A 130 7.99 34.26 4.72
C ILE A 130 8.67 33.95 3.37
N PRO A 131 8.50 32.74 2.80
CA PRO A 131 9.03 32.39 1.50
C PRO A 131 8.57 33.38 0.42
N LYS A 132 9.50 33.86 -0.42
CA LYS A 132 9.17 34.78 -1.52
C LYS A 132 8.61 34.01 -2.72
N PRO A 133 7.56 34.52 -3.39
CA PRO A 133 7.10 33.96 -4.65
C PRO A 133 8.15 34.15 -5.76
N PRO A 134 8.04 33.40 -6.87
CA PRO A 134 8.82 33.69 -8.08
C PRO A 134 8.69 35.16 -8.51
N GLU A 135 9.72 35.68 -9.18
CA GLU A 135 9.72 37.06 -9.65
C GLU A 135 8.51 37.35 -10.56
N GLY A 136 7.84 38.48 -10.32
CA GLY A 136 6.61 38.87 -11.04
C GLY A 136 5.32 38.19 -10.56
N HIS A 137 5.40 37.28 -9.60
CA HIS A 137 4.26 36.53 -9.08
C HIS A 137 3.91 36.90 -7.63
N LYS A 138 2.73 36.47 -7.18
CA LYS A 138 2.32 36.53 -5.78
C LYS A 138 1.71 35.22 -5.30
N TRP A 139 1.88 34.93 -4.01
CA TRP A 139 1.12 33.84 -3.38
C TRP A 139 -0.36 34.17 -3.36
N LYS A 140 -1.21 33.13 -3.41
CA LYS A 140 -2.64 33.27 -3.20
C LYS A 140 -2.94 33.91 -1.84
N GLU A 141 -2.26 33.40 -0.82
CA GLU A 141 -2.43 33.80 0.57
C GLU A 141 -1.25 33.31 1.42
N VAL A 142 -0.93 34.04 2.48
CA VAL A 142 -0.02 33.60 3.55
C VAL A 142 -0.81 33.56 4.86
N ARG A 143 -0.78 32.41 5.55
CA ARG A 143 -1.49 32.18 6.80
C ARG A 143 -0.54 31.76 7.92
N HIS A 144 -1.01 31.90 9.16
CA HIS A 144 -0.27 31.54 10.37
C HIS A 144 -1.12 30.63 11.28
N ILE A 145 -1.48 29.44 10.78
CA ILE A 145 -2.33 28.48 11.48
C ILE A 145 -1.46 27.42 12.15
N ASN A 146 -1.44 27.42 13.48
CA ASN A 146 -0.67 26.48 14.30
C ASN A 146 -1.42 25.18 14.66
N THR A 147 -2.68 25.03 14.23
CA THR A 147 -3.50 23.83 14.45
C THR A 147 -3.41 22.80 13.32
N VAL A 148 -2.65 23.08 12.26
CA VAL A 148 -2.47 22.24 11.08
C VAL A 148 -1.00 21.86 10.88
N THR A 149 -0.75 20.82 10.08
CA THR A 149 0.63 20.30 9.85
C THR A 149 1.14 20.50 8.42
N TRP A 150 0.41 21.22 7.57
CA TRP A 150 0.82 21.48 6.19
C TRP A 150 1.59 22.81 6.08
N LEU A 151 2.55 22.85 5.16
CA LEU A 151 3.43 24.00 4.92
C LEU A 151 2.93 24.84 3.74
N ALA A 152 2.37 24.19 2.73
CA ALA A 152 1.73 24.83 1.60
C ALA A 152 0.53 24.00 1.16
N SER A 153 -0.47 24.66 0.57
CA SER A 153 -1.63 23.99 -0.01
C SER A 153 -2.14 24.69 -1.26
N TRP A 154 -2.86 23.95 -2.09
CA TRP A 154 -3.55 24.48 -3.28
C TRP A 154 -4.76 23.60 -3.60
N THR A 155 -5.72 24.13 -4.34
CA THR A 155 -6.87 23.35 -4.82
C THR A 155 -6.57 22.82 -6.21
N GLU A 156 -6.61 21.50 -6.41
CA GLU A 156 -6.45 20.91 -7.74
C GLU A 156 -7.74 20.97 -8.57
N ASN A 157 -7.62 21.12 -9.89
CA ASN A 157 -8.74 21.53 -10.75
C ASN A 157 -9.67 20.39 -11.23
N VAL A 158 -9.35 19.11 -10.96
CA VAL A 158 -10.09 17.96 -11.48
C VAL A 158 -11.18 17.52 -10.50
N GLN A 159 -10.83 17.34 -9.23
CA GLN A 159 -11.77 16.97 -8.16
C GLN A 159 -12.05 18.11 -7.18
N ASN A 160 -11.44 19.30 -7.38
CA ASN A 160 -11.53 20.44 -6.46
C ASN A 160 -11.07 20.09 -5.04
N GLN A 161 -10.16 19.12 -4.90
CA GLN A 161 -9.60 18.74 -3.61
C GLN A 161 -8.39 19.59 -3.26
N VAL A 162 -8.23 19.88 -1.97
CA VAL A 162 -7.02 20.55 -1.46
C VAL A 162 -5.86 19.54 -1.42
N LYS A 163 -4.74 19.92 -2.02
CA LYS A 163 -3.45 19.21 -1.95
C LYS A 163 -2.52 19.95 -1.01
N TYR A 164 -1.58 19.22 -0.43
CA TYR A 164 -0.70 19.72 0.62
C TYR A 164 0.75 19.34 0.38
N ILE A 165 1.66 20.26 0.72
CA ILE A 165 3.05 19.96 1.05
C ILE A 165 3.11 19.74 2.56
N MET A 166 3.57 18.57 2.97
CA MET A 166 3.71 18.20 4.38
C MET A 166 5.13 17.68 4.67
N LEU A 167 5.44 17.56 5.96
CA LEU A 167 6.68 16.96 6.42
C LEU A 167 6.85 15.50 5.98
N ASN A 168 8.11 15.10 5.88
CA ASN A 168 8.50 13.73 5.56
C ASN A 168 8.03 12.76 6.67
N PRO A 169 7.71 11.49 6.35
CA PRO A 169 7.34 10.50 7.35
C PRO A 169 8.35 10.27 8.49
N SER A 170 9.62 10.61 8.31
CA SER A 170 10.65 10.52 9.36
C SER A 170 10.64 11.70 10.35
N SER A 171 9.82 12.73 10.12
CA SER A 171 9.73 13.90 11.01
C SER A 171 9.07 13.55 12.34
N LYS A 172 9.41 14.30 13.40
CA LYS A 172 8.86 14.10 14.74
C LYS A 172 7.32 14.08 14.74
N LEU A 173 6.69 15.10 14.15
CA LEU A 173 5.22 15.23 14.12
C LEU A 173 4.53 14.06 13.41
N LYS A 174 5.11 13.56 12.30
CA LYS A 174 4.55 12.39 11.61
C LYS A 174 4.80 11.10 12.38
N GLY A 175 5.98 10.95 12.97
CA GLY A 175 6.36 9.80 13.80
C GLY A 175 5.48 9.65 15.04
N GLU A 176 5.27 10.73 15.80
CA GLU A 176 4.40 10.73 16.99
C GLU A 176 2.95 10.36 16.66
N LYS A 177 2.39 10.90 15.56
CA LYS A 177 1.04 10.52 15.11
C LYS A 177 0.97 9.07 14.67
N ASP A 178 2.01 8.53 14.02
CA ASP A 178 2.07 7.12 13.63
C ASP A 178 2.19 6.20 14.84
N TRP A 179 2.96 6.60 15.86
CA TRP A 179 3.05 5.91 17.15
C TRP A 179 1.70 5.92 17.90
N GLN A 180 1.08 7.11 18.06
CA GLN A 180 -0.24 7.25 18.69
C GLN A 180 -1.30 6.38 18.01
N LYS A 181 -1.29 6.30 16.67
CA LYS A 181 -2.18 5.41 15.90
C LYS A 181 -2.05 3.95 16.35
N TYR A 182 -0.84 3.44 16.56
CA TYR A 182 -0.63 2.08 17.03
C TYR A 182 -0.99 1.92 18.51
N GLU A 183 -0.73 2.92 19.36
CA GLU A 183 -1.17 2.90 20.76
C GLU A 183 -2.71 2.86 20.88
N THR A 184 -3.45 3.59 20.05
CA THR A 184 -4.91 3.47 20.00
C THR A 184 -5.35 2.06 19.60
N ALA A 185 -4.65 1.42 18.66
CA ALA A 185 -4.95 0.04 18.27
C ALA A 185 -4.65 -0.97 19.40
N ARG A 186 -3.62 -0.74 20.22
CA ARG A 186 -3.34 -1.54 21.42
C ARG A 186 -4.36 -1.32 22.53
N LYS A 187 -4.85 -0.08 22.70
CA LYS A 187 -5.98 0.20 23.60
C LYS A 187 -7.25 -0.53 23.15
N LEU A 188 -7.49 -0.61 21.84
CA LEU A 188 -8.58 -1.42 21.29
C LEU A 188 -8.39 -2.90 21.62
N HIS A 189 -7.19 -3.47 21.49
CA HIS A 189 -6.92 -4.87 21.83
C HIS A 189 -7.39 -5.24 23.24
N LYS A 190 -7.15 -4.38 24.23
CA LYS A 190 -7.57 -4.60 25.62
C LYS A 190 -9.09 -4.59 25.83
N ASN A 191 -9.85 -3.98 24.94
CA ASN A 191 -11.30 -3.80 25.06
C ASN A 191 -12.10 -4.54 23.96
N ILE A 192 -11.42 -5.24 23.05
CA ILE A 192 -12.04 -5.78 21.85
C ILE A 192 -13.13 -6.81 22.17
N ASP A 193 -12.90 -7.66 23.16
CA ASP A 193 -13.84 -8.73 23.50
C ASP A 193 -15.14 -8.17 24.08
N LYS A 194 -15.05 -7.15 24.94
CA LYS A 194 -16.23 -6.40 25.40
C LYS A 194 -17.02 -5.79 24.23
N ILE A 195 -16.33 -5.15 23.28
CA ILE A 195 -16.99 -4.56 22.10
C ILE A 195 -17.67 -5.65 21.25
N ARG A 196 -17.05 -6.84 21.16
CA ARG A 196 -17.61 -7.99 20.44
C ARG A 196 -18.88 -8.50 21.10
N GLU A 197 -18.86 -8.69 22.42
CA GLU A 197 -20.05 -9.07 23.18
C GLU A 197 -21.18 -8.05 23.02
N ASP A 198 -20.84 -6.75 23.05
CA ASP A 198 -21.80 -5.66 22.89
C ASP A 198 -22.47 -5.70 21.51
N TYR A 199 -21.71 -5.79 20.40
CA TYR A 199 -22.34 -5.84 19.07
C TYR A 199 -23.11 -7.16 18.84
N GLN A 200 -22.68 -8.28 19.45
CA GLN A 200 -23.38 -9.55 19.35
C GLN A 200 -24.75 -9.50 20.03
N ARG A 201 -24.83 -8.81 21.17
CA ARG A 201 -26.10 -8.51 21.85
C ARG A 201 -26.98 -7.60 21.00
N ASP A 202 -26.41 -6.56 20.40
CA ASP A 202 -27.12 -5.57 19.59
C ASP A 202 -27.77 -6.16 18.33
N TRP A 203 -27.30 -7.32 17.82
CA TRP A 203 -27.99 -8.02 16.73
C TRP A 203 -29.43 -8.41 17.04
N LYS A 204 -29.80 -8.48 18.33
CA LYS A 204 -31.14 -8.80 18.81
C LYS A 204 -31.96 -7.57 19.20
N SER A 205 -31.41 -6.36 19.05
CA SER A 205 -32.09 -5.11 19.43
C SER A 205 -33.46 -4.99 18.73
N LYS A 206 -34.42 -4.29 19.35
CA LYS A 206 -35.70 -4.00 18.68
C LYS A 206 -35.54 -2.94 17.58
N GLU A 207 -34.49 -2.12 17.65
CA GLU A 207 -34.26 -1.04 16.69
C GLU A 207 -33.40 -1.48 15.50
N MET A 208 -33.91 -1.28 14.29
CA MET A 208 -33.20 -1.63 13.04
C MET A 208 -31.84 -0.92 12.92
N LYS A 209 -31.76 0.36 13.31
CA LYS A 209 -30.53 1.15 13.27
C LYS A 209 -29.40 0.51 14.10
N ILE A 210 -29.74 -0.02 15.28
CA ILE A 210 -28.79 -0.70 16.17
C ILE A 210 -28.33 -2.02 15.53
N ARG A 211 -29.24 -2.81 14.96
CA ARG A 211 -28.88 -4.05 14.26
C ARG A 211 -27.95 -3.80 13.08
N GLN A 212 -28.27 -2.82 12.22
CA GLN A 212 -27.45 -2.46 11.06
C GLN A 212 -26.05 -2.02 11.49
N ARG A 213 -25.95 -1.14 12.49
CA ARG A 213 -24.67 -0.71 13.07
C ARG A 213 -23.85 -1.89 13.58
N ALA A 214 -24.48 -2.81 14.31
CA ALA A 214 -23.81 -3.97 14.89
C ALA A 214 -23.34 -4.99 13.84
N VAL A 215 -24.11 -5.20 12.77
CA VAL A 215 -23.69 -6.05 11.64
C VAL A 215 -22.57 -5.40 10.83
N ALA A 216 -22.65 -4.09 10.56
CA ALA A 216 -21.56 -3.36 9.91
C ALA A 216 -20.26 -3.38 10.73
N LEU A 217 -20.36 -3.23 12.06
CA LEU A 217 -19.22 -3.34 12.96
C LEU A 217 -18.61 -4.75 12.94
N TYR A 218 -19.44 -5.80 12.91
CA TYR A 218 -19.00 -7.18 12.74
C TYR A 218 -18.21 -7.38 11.43
N PHE A 219 -18.67 -6.83 10.30
CA PHE A 219 -17.92 -6.90 9.04
C PHE A 219 -16.59 -6.15 9.09
N ILE A 220 -16.53 -4.99 9.74
CA ILE A 220 -15.28 -4.23 9.91
C ILE A 220 -14.30 -4.99 10.81
N ASP A 221 -14.78 -5.61 11.90
CA ASP A 221 -13.96 -6.42 12.82
C ASP A 221 -13.48 -7.71 12.16
N LYS A 222 -14.36 -8.53 11.59
CA LYS A 222 -13.98 -9.88 11.10
C LYS A 222 -13.31 -9.86 9.73
N LEU A 223 -13.75 -8.97 8.84
CA LEU A 223 -13.30 -8.95 7.44
C LEU A 223 -12.36 -7.79 7.14
N ALA A 224 -12.04 -6.96 8.14
CA ALA A 224 -11.21 -5.77 8.00
C ALA A 224 -11.68 -4.87 6.84
N LEU A 225 -13.00 -4.74 6.63
CA LEU A 225 -13.55 -3.82 5.65
C LEU A 225 -13.23 -2.36 6.03
N ARG A 226 -13.13 -1.49 5.02
CA ARG A 226 -13.06 -0.04 5.26
C ARG A 226 -14.45 0.48 5.59
N ALA A 227 -14.52 1.58 6.33
CA ALA A 227 -15.80 2.18 6.75
C ALA A 227 -16.74 2.46 5.58
N GLY A 228 -16.25 3.01 4.47
CA GLY A 228 -17.06 3.31 3.28
C GLY A 228 -17.83 4.62 3.42
N ASN A 229 -17.17 5.75 3.17
CA ASN A 229 -17.88 7.02 3.09
C ASN A 229 -18.66 7.08 1.77
N GLU A 230 -19.82 7.74 1.79
CA GLU A 230 -20.54 8.11 0.58
C GLU A 230 -19.66 8.92 -0.38
N LYS A 231 -19.90 8.74 -1.67
CA LYS A 231 -19.15 9.38 -2.75
C LYS A 231 -20.11 10.05 -3.70
N ASP A 232 -19.67 11.16 -4.27
CA ASP A 232 -20.39 11.82 -5.36
C ASP A 232 -20.30 11.00 -6.65
N GLU A 233 -21.28 11.14 -7.54
CA GLU A 233 -21.36 10.52 -8.88
C GLU A 233 -20.15 10.84 -9.78
N ASP A 234 -19.39 11.87 -9.41
CA ASP A 234 -18.19 12.36 -10.09
C ASP A 234 -16.91 11.55 -9.81
N GLN A 235 -17.03 10.47 -9.04
CA GLN A 235 -15.94 9.57 -8.63
C GLN A 235 -16.12 8.17 -9.22
N ALA A 236 -15.08 7.34 -9.17
CA ALA A 236 -15.23 5.93 -9.53
C ALA A 236 -16.14 5.22 -8.50
N ASP A 237 -17.15 4.50 -8.98
CA ASP A 237 -18.08 3.75 -8.13
C ASP A 237 -17.32 2.65 -7.38
N THR A 238 -17.17 2.89 -6.09
CA THR A 238 -16.40 2.04 -5.18
C THR A 238 -16.95 2.21 -3.78
N VAL A 239 -17.14 1.10 -3.08
CA VAL A 239 -17.85 1.06 -1.80
C VAL A 239 -16.96 0.57 -0.66
N GLY A 240 -17.39 0.85 0.57
CA GLY A 240 -16.92 0.18 1.78
C GLY A 240 -18.11 -0.28 2.61
N CYS A 241 -17.85 -0.70 3.84
CA CYS A 241 -18.84 -1.41 4.66
C CYS A 241 -20.18 -0.68 4.80
N CYS A 242 -20.18 0.60 5.19
CA CYS A 242 -21.40 1.38 5.43
C CYS A 242 -22.11 1.79 4.14
N SER A 243 -21.41 1.74 3.00
CA SER A 243 -21.94 2.12 1.68
C SER A 243 -22.15 0.90 0.78
N LEU A 244 -22.25 -0.30 1.36
CA LEU A 244 -22.62 -1.50 0.62
C LEU A 244 -24.06 -1.36 0.14
N ARG A 245 -24.33 -1.98 -1.01
CA ARG A 245 -25.64 -2.02 -1.67
C ARG A 245 -26.11 -3.46 -1.74
N VAL A 246 -27.40 -3.66 -2.00
CA VAL A 246 -28.00 -5.01 -2.06
C VAL A 246 -27.29 -5.89 -3.10
N GLU A 247 -26.93 -5.35 -4.26
CA GLU A 247 -26.22 -6.07 -5.34
C GLU A 247 -24.82 -6.58 -4.96
N HIS A 248 -24.23 -6.07 -3.88
CA HIS A 248 -22.85 -6.40 -3.50
C HIS A 248 -22.74 -7.66 -2.64
N ILE A 249 -23.87 -8.23 -2.21
CA ILE A 249 -23.90 -9.46 -1.41
C ILE A 249 -24.93 -10.46 -1.92
N GLU A 250 -24.59 -11.74 -1.84
CA GLU A 250 -25.51 -12.84 -2.04
C GLU A 250 -25.57 -13.72 -0.78
N LEU A 251 -26.78 -14.18 -0.44
CA LEU A 251 -27.05 -14.95 0.77
C LEU A 251 -27.36 -16.41 0.41
N HIS A 252 -26.55 -17.34 0.91
CA HIS A 252 -26.78 -18.78 0.76
C HIS A 252 -26.98 -19.43 2.13
N GLU A 253 -28.13 -20.08 2.35
CA GLU A 253 -28.35 -20.81 3.61
C GLU A 253 -27.39 -21.99 3.79
N LYS A 254 -27.01 -22.65 2.68
CA LYS A 254 -25.94 -23.65 2.61
C LYS A 254 -25.13 -23.49 1.32
N LYS A 255 -23.81 -23.47 1.44
CA LYS A 255 -22.88 -23.47 0.30
C LYS A 255 -21.58 -24.16 0.69
N ASP A 256 -21.08 -25.06 -0.17
CA ASP A 256 -19.82 -25.81 0.04
C ASP A 256 -19.71 -26.49 1.42
N GLY A 257 -20.81 -27.08 1.89
CA GLY A 257 -20.88 -27.76 3.19
C GLY A 257 -20.88 -26.83 4.40
N LYS A 258 -20.98 -25.51 4.21
CA LYS A 258 -21.05 -24.50 5.28
C LYS A 258 -22.45 -23.89 5.34
N ASP A 259 -22.92 -23.64 6.56
CA ASP A 259 -24.18 -22.95 6.81
C ASP A 259 -23.99 -21.43 6.81
N TYR A 260 -25.03 -20.71 6.37
CA TYR A 260 -25.15 -19.25 6.43
C TYR A 260 -23.96 -18.52 5.77
N VAL A 261 -23.75 -18.78 4.48
CA VAL A 261 -22.67 -18.18 3.70
C VAL A 261 -23.12 -16.87 3.06
N VAL A 262 -22.33 -15.82 3.27
CA VAL A 262 -22.47 -14.53 2.57
C VAL A 262 -21.35 -14.42 1.55
N VAL A 263 -21.73 -14.29 0.28
CA VAL A 263 -20.81 -14.00 -0.82
C VAL A 263 -20.75 -12.49 -0.96
N PHE A 264 -19.55 -11.92 -0.86
CA PHE A 264 -19.30 -10.50 -1.11
C PHE A 264 -18.65 -10.37 -2.48
N ASP A 265 -19.15 -9.46 -3.31
CA ASP A 265 -18.51 -9.09 -4.57
C ASP A 265 -18.72 -7.60 -4.86
N PHE A 266 -17.67 -6.80 -4.66
CA PHE A 266 -17.75 -5.36 -4.91
C PHE A 266 -16.38 -4.75 -5.20
N LEU A 267 -16.37 -3.55 -5.76
CA LEU A 267 -15.15 -2.77 -5.97
C LEU A 267 -14.87 -1.88 -4.75
N GLY A 268 -13.77 -2.17 -4.05
CA GLY A 268 -13.31 -1.37 -2.92
C GLY A 268 -12.46 -0.16 -3.35
N LYS A 269 -11.76 0.44 -2.38
CA LYS A 269 -10.80 1.52 -2.63
C LYS A 269 -9.85 1.17 -3.79
N ASP A 270 -9.60 2.16 -4.66
CA ASP A 270 -8.75 2.03 -5.85
C ASP A 270 -9.31 1.06 -6.92
N SER A 271 -10.61 0.76 -6.84
CA SER A 271 -11.33 -0.19 -7.71
C SER A 271 -10.75 -1.61 -7.66
N ILE A 272 -10.21 -1.99 -6.50
CA ILE A 272 -9.76 -3.36 -6.25
C ILE A 272 -10.97 -4.18 -5.85
N ARG A 273 -11.27 -5.24 -6.62
CA ARG A 273 -12.35 -6.18 -6.33
C ARG A 273 -12.12 -6.86 -4.98
N TYR A 274 -13.15 -6.90 -4.16
CA TYR A 274 -13.24 -7.71 -2.97
C TYR A 274 -14.22 -8.83 -3.27
N TYR A 275 -13.69 -10.05 -3.43
CA TYR A 275 -14.48 -11.26 -3.54
C TYR A 275 -14.18 -12.13 -2.31
N ASN A 276 -15.21 -12.54 -1.58
CA ASN A 276 -15.04 -13.44 -0.45
C ASN A 276 -16.32 -14.20 -0.14
N GLU A 277 -16.19 -15.45 0.28
CA GLU A 277 -17.31 -16.30 0.68
C GLU A 277 -17.15 -16.65 2.16
N VAL A 278 -18.00 -16.05 2.99
CA VAL A 278 -17.78 -16.04 4.44
C VAL A 278 -18.96 -16.71 5.13
N PRO A 279 -18.76 -17.83 5.87
CA PRO A 279 -19.77 -18.31 6.80
C PRO A 279 -19.92 -17.30 7.94
N VAL A 280 -21.14 -16.84 8.19
CA VAL A 280 -21.45 -15.87 9.24
C VAL A 280 -22.32 -16.50 10.32
N GLU A 281 -22.43 -15.83 11.46
CA GLU A 281 -23.34 -16.27 12.51
C GLU A 281 -24.80 -16.20 12.03
N LYS A 282 -25.62 -17.19 12.41
CA LYS A 282 -27.04 -17.29 12.01
C LYS A 282 -27.81 -15.98 12.18
N ARG A 283 -27.55 -15.25 13.26
CA ARG A 283 -28.23 -13.96 13.55
C ARG A 283 -27.82 -12.86 12.57
N VAL A 284 -26.55 -12.82 12.17
CA VAL A 284 -26.07 -11.90 11.13
C VAL A 284 -26.77 -12.21 9.81
N PHE A 285 -26.80 -13.48 9.40
CA PHE A 285 -27.46 -13.91 8.17
C PHE A 285 -28.96 -13.53 8.13
N LYS A 286 -29.70 -13.85 9.19
CA LYS A 286 -31.12 -13.48 9.28
C LYS A 286 -31.35 -11.97 9.30
N ASN A 287 -30.44 -11.19 9.91
CA ASN A 287 -30.52 -9.73 9.84
C ASN A 287 -30.26 -9.21 8.43
N LEU A 288 -29.31 -9.79 7.67
CA LEU A 288 -29.06 -9.40 6.28
C LEU A 288 -30.29 -9.65 5.40
N GLN A 289 -31.00 -10.78 5.59
CA GLN A 289 -32.27 -11.02 4.89
C GLN A 289 -33.28 -9.89 5.12
N LEU A 290 -33.42 -9.43 6.37
CA LEU A 290 -34.29 -8.29 6.71
C LEU A 290 -33.79 -6.96 6.13
N PHE A 291 -32.48 -6.76 6.04
CA PHE A 291 -31.90 -5.53 5.51
C PHE A 291 -32.08 -5.39 3.99
N MET A 292 -32.28 -6.51 3.29
CA MET A 292 -32.51 -6.58 1.84
C MET A 292 -34.00 -6.63 1.48
N GLU A 293 -34.88 -6.83 2.46
CA GLU A 293 -36.33 -6.95 2.23
C GLU A 293 -36.91 -5.64 1.68
N ASN A 294 -37.72 -5.74 0.62
CA ASN A 294 -38.34 -4.61 -0.09
C ASN A 294 -37.35 -3.58 -0.67
N LYS A 295 -36.11 -3.99 -0.98
CA LYS A 295 -35.09 -3.15 -1.63
C LYS A 295 -34.72 -3.65 -3.02
N LYS A 296 -34.25 -2.73 -3.87
CA LYS A 296 -33.67 -3.00 -5.19
C LYS A 296 -32.16 -3.18 -5.08
N GLU A 297 -31.56 -3.73 -6.14
CA GLU A 297 -30.11 -3.99 -6.25
C GLU A 297 -29.23 -2.76 -5.94
N GLY A 298 -29.63 -1.58 -6.43
CA GLY A 298 -28.90 -0.32 -6.21
C GLY A 298 -29.17 0.38 -4.87
N ASP A 299 -30.08 -0.13 -4.03
CA ASP A 299 -30.38 0.48 -2.74
C ASP A 299 -29.30 0.12 -1.70
N ASP A 300 -29.07 1.03 -0.75
CA ASP A 300 -28.11 0.80 0.33
C ASP A 300 -28.53 -0.37 1.22
N LEU A 301 -27.59 -1.29 1.47
CA LEU A 301 -27.78 -2.40 2.39
C LEU A 301 -28.06 -1.90 3.81
N PHE A 302 -27.35 -0.84 4.22
CA PHE A 302 -27.48 -0.22 5.54
C PHE A 302 -28.15 1.17 5.46
N ASP A 303 -29.43 1.21 5.12
CA ASP A 303 -30.21 2.44 4.86
C ASP A 303 -30.31 3.43 6.04
N ARG A 304 -30.03 3.00 7.28
CA ARG A 304 -30.08 3.86 8.48
C ARG A 304 -28.71 4.11 9.11
N LEU A 305 -27.64 3.82 8.37
CA LEU A 305 -26.27 3.92 8.83
C LEU A 305 -25.43 4.74 7.86
N ASN A 306 -24.54 5.57 8.42
CA ASN A 306 -23.42 6.13 7.69
C ASN A 306 -22.17 6.11 8.59
N THR A 307 -21.02 6.46 8.01
CA THR A 307 -19.75 6.40 8.74
C THR A 307 -19.68 7.38 9.91
N SER A 308 -20.41 8.50 9.87
CA SER A 308 -20.50 9.45 10.98
C SER A 308 -21.20 8.81 12.19
N ILE A 309 -22.36 8.19 11.96
CA ILE A 309 -23.11 7.46 13.00
C ILE A 309 -22.27 6.33 13.60
N LEU A 310 -21.60 5.54 12.75
CA LEU A 310 -20.74 4.46 13.21
C LEU A 310 -19.58 4.97 14.06
N ASN A 311 -18.84 5.97 13.59
CA ASN A 311 -17.66 6.48 14.32
C ASN A 311 -18.06 7.21 15.62
N LYS A 312 -19.22 7.89 15.65
CA LYS A 312 -19.75 8.47 16.90
C LYS A 312 -19.95 7.39 17.96
N HIS A 313 -20.61 6.29 17.60
CA HIS A 313 -20.81 5.17 18.52
C HIS A 313 -19.49 4.52 18.95
N LEU A 314 -18.55 4.32 18.01
CA LEU A 314 -17.23 3.78 18.34
C LEU A 314 -16.48 4.66 19.34
N ASN A 315 -16.55 5.98 19.19
CA ASN A 315 -15.91 6.91 20.11
C ASN A 315 -16.55 6.89 21.52
N GLU A 316 -17.85 6.60 21.62
CA GLU A 316 -18.53 6.37 22.90
C GLU A 316 -18.06 5.08 23.59
N LEU A 317 -17.71 4.04 22.81
CA LEU A 317 -17.17 2.77 23.35
C LEU A 317 -15.71 2.91 23.82
N MET A 318 -14.91 3.70 23.10
CA MET A 318 -13.53 4.01 23.48
C MET A 318 -13.11 5.35 22.86
N GLU A 319 -12.63 6.27 23.67
CA GLU A 319 -12.18 7.59 23.20
C GLU A 319 -11.13 7.46 22.08
N GLY A 320 -11.36 8.15 20.97
CA GLY A 320 -10.50 8.13 19.78
C GLY A 320 -10.67 6.90 18.88
N LEU A 321 -11.59 5.98 19.22
CA LEU A 321 -11.88 4.82 18.39
C LEU A 321 -12.67 5.22 17.14
N THR A 322 -12.22 4.69 16.01
CA THR A 322 -12.88 4.86 14.71
C THR A 322 -12.75 3.56 13.93
N ALA A 323 -13.58 3.38 12.90
CA ALA A 323 -13.59 2.16 12.08
C ALA A 323 -12.21 1.80 11.49
N LYS A 324 -11.37 2.80 11.19
CA LYS A 324 -10.00 2.57 10.66
C LYS A 324 -9.09 1.87 11.67
N VAL A 325 -9.32 2.04 12.98
CA VAL A 325 -8.49 1.46 14.05
C VAL A 325 -8.60 -0.06 14.04
N PHE A 326 -9.78 -0.62 13.75
CA PHE A 326 -9.97 -2.07 13.62
C PHE A 326 -9.06 -2.67 12.55
N ARG A 327 -8.89 -2.01 11.38
CA ARG A 327 -7.97 -2.50 10.35
C ARG A 327 -6.51 -2.49 10.83
N THR A 328 -6.09 -1.46 11.56
CA THR A 328 -4.73 -1.40 12.13
C THR A 328 -4.53 -2.45 13.21
N TYR A 329 -5.52 -2.62 14.10
CA TYR A 329 -5.53 -3.64 15.14
C TYR A 329 -5.42 -5.04 14.54
N ASN A 330 -6.36 -5.43 13.68
CA ASN A 330 -6.38 -6.75 13.07
C ASN A 330 -5.11 -7.03 12.26
N ALA A 331 -4.62 -6.06 11.49
CA ALA A 331 -3.38 -6.22 10.74
C ALA A 331 -2.16 -6.45 11.63
N SER A 332 -2.00 -5.66 12.70
CA SER A 332 -0.86 -5.79 13.63
C SER A 332 -0.96 -7.09 14.43
N TRP A 333 -2.15 -7.41 14.94
CA TRP A 333 -2.40 -8.64 15.69
C TRP A 333 -2.17 -9.90 14.84
N THR A 334 -2.69 -9.93 13.60
CA THR A 334 -2.44 -11.04 12.68
C THR A 334 -0.95 -11.18 12.36
N LEU A 335 -0.20 -10.09 12.17
CA LEU A 335 1.25 -10.20 11.99
C LEU A 335 1.92 -10.88 13.19
N GLN A 336 1.60 -10.42 14.41
CA GLN A 336 2.16 -10.97 15.64
C GLN A 336 1.90 -12.47 15.74
N GLN A 337 0.63 -12.89 15.60
CA GLN A 337 0.24 -14.29 15.68
C GLN A 337 0.89 -15.15 14.59
N GLN A 338 0.97 -14.65 13.36
CA GLN A 338 1.56 -15.40 12.26
C GLN A 338 3.08 -15.51 12.39
N LEU A 339 3.77 -14.49 12.92
CA LEU A 339 5.20 -14.61 13.23
C LEU A 339 5.44 -15.63 14.34
N ASP A 340 4.59 -15.67 15.37
CA ASP A 340 4.69 -16.67 16.43
C ASP A 340 4.44 -18.11 15.91
N LEU A 341 3.56 -18.27 14.93
CA LEU A 341 3.22 -19.58 14.35
C LEU A 341 4.24 -20.07 13.31
N LEU A 342 4.76 -19.17 12.48
CA LEU A 342 5.54 -19.54 11.28
C LEU A 342 7.06 -19.48 11.49
N THR A 343 7.54 -18.89 12.59
CA THR A 343 8.98 -18.77 12.85
C THR A 343 9.47 -19.95 13.68
N GLN A 344 10.58 -20.57 13.27
CA GLN A 344 11.26 -21.62 14.03
C GLN A 344 12.68 -21.16 14.39
N ASP A 345 13.17 -21.55 15.58
CA ASP A 345 14.45 -21.07 16.13
C ASP A 345 15.67 -21.53 15.32
N ASP A 346 15.56 -22.64 14.59
CA ASP A 346 16.61 -23.25 13.77
C ASP A 346 16.70 -22.71 12.34
N TYR A 347 15.77 -21.82 11.95
CA TYR A 347 15.77 -21.23 10.62
C TYR A 347 17.01 -20.37 10.35
N ASN A 348 17.57 -20.53 9.16
CA ASN A 348 18.58 -19.61 8.64
C ASN A 348 17.93 -18.26 8.25
N THR A 349 18.75 -17.25 7.98
CA THR A 349 18.26 -15.89 7.67
C THR A 349 17.30 -15.85 6.46
N ALA A 350 17.48 -16.70 5.45
CA ALA A 350 16.58 -16.72 4.29
C ALA A 350 15.20 -17.32 4.64
N GLU A 351 15.18 -18.38 5.44
CA GLU A 351 13.95 -19.01 5.95
C GLU A 351 13.19 -18.07 6.90
N MET A 352 13.91 -17.38 7.79
CA MET A 352 13.35 -16.32 8.64
C MET A 352 12.64 -15.24 7.81
N ILE A 353 13.27 -14.77 6.72
CA ILE A 353 12.67 -13.76 5.84
C ILE A 353 11.43 -14.31 5.12
N LEU A 354 11.45 -15.57 4.69
CA LEU A 354 10.28 -16.21 4.08
C LEU A 354 9.10 -16.31 5.07
N ALA A 355 9.36 -16.73 6.31
CA ALA A 355 8.36 -16.77 7.37
C ALA A 355 7.76 -15.38 7.62
N TYR A 356 8.59 -14.33 7.71
CA TYR A 356 8.13 -12.96 7.83
C TYR A 356 7.25 -12.52 6.64
N ASN A 357 7.66 -12.85 5.41
CA ASN A 357 6.90 -12.48 4.21
C ASN A 357 5.56 -13.23 4.15
N ARG A 358 5.50 -14.49 4.55
CA ARG A 358 4.24 -15.26 4.69
C ARG A 358 3.33 -14.66 5.74
N ALA A 359 3.85 -14.27 6.90
CA ALA A 359 3.09 -13.58 7.95
C ALA A 359 2.50 -12.24 7.44
N ASN A 360 3.30 -11.43 6.75
CA ASN A 360 2.81 -10.19 6.14
C ASN A 360 1.84 -10.45 4.97
N ARG A 361 1.97 -11.57 4.26
CA ARG A 361 1.01 -11.98 3.22
C ARG A 361 -0.36 -12.27 3.81
N ALA A 362 -0.44 -12.99 4.91
CA ALA A 362 -1.69 -13.23 5.62
C ALA A 362 -2.39 -11.90 5.96
N VAL A 363 -1.63 -10.90 6.43
CA VAL A 363 -2.15 -9.55 6.68
C VAL A 363 -2.60 -8.85 5.40
N ALA A 364 -1.83 -8.96 4.32
CA ALA A 364 -2.18 -8.35 3.05
C ALA A 364 -3.45 -8.97 2.45
N VAL A 365 -3.65 -10.28 2.58
CA VAL A 365 -4.88 -10.99 2.20
C VAL A 365 -6.06 -10.50 3.03
N LEU A 366 -5.93 -10.47 4.36
CA LEU A 366 -6.94 -9.92 5.27
C LEU A 366 -7.34 -8.49 4.88
N CYS A 367 -6.36 -7.65 4.52
CA CYS A 367 -6.60 -6.26 4.13
C CYS A 367 -6.99 -6.07 2.66
N ASN A 368 -7.18 -7.15 1.90
CA ASN A 368 -7.40 -7.16 0.46
C ASN A 368 -6.40 -6.29 -0.34
N HIS A 369 -5.12 -6.36 0.00
CA HIS A 369 -4.04 -5.69 -0.71
C HIS A 369 -3.57 -6.51 -1.91
N GLN A 370 -4.32 -6.42 -3.00
CA GLN A 370 -4.04 -7.13 -4.24
C GLN A 370 -3.22 -6.28 -5.23
N ARG A 371 -2.56 -6.95 -6.16
CA ARG A 371 -1.95 -6.36 -7.37
C ARG A 371 -2.11 -7.30 -8.55
N SER A 372 -2.09 -6.76 -9.76
CA SER A 372 -1.95 -7.58 -10.97
C SER A 372 -0.56 -8.22 -11.01
N VAL A 373 -0.48 -9.37 -11.69
CA VAL A 373 0.80 -10.04 -11.95
C VAL A 373 1.67 -9.08 -12.79
N PRO A 374 2.92 -8.79 -12.38
CA PRO A 374 3.79 -7.91 -13.15
C PRO A 374 4.03 -8.42 -14.57
N LYS A 375 4.04 -7.53 -15.58
CA LYS A 375 4.19 -7.89 -17.01
C LYS A 375 5.45 -8.73 -17.35
N GLY A 376 6.49 -8.68 -16.52
CA GLY A 376 7.73 -9.46 -16.70
C GLY A 376 7.90 -10.61 -15.69
N HIS A 377 6.86 -10.97 -14.93
CA HIS A 377 6.96 -11.95 -13.85
C HIS A 377 7.31 -13.34 -14.38
N GLU A 378 6.58 -13.84 -15.38
CA GLU A 378 6.79 -15.16 -15.99
C GLU A 378 8.22 -15.34 -16.50
N LYS A 379 8.70 -14.43 -17.36
CA LYS A 379 10.09 -14.41 -17.84
C LYS A 379 11.12 -14.35 -16.71
N SER A 380 10.82 -13.66 -15.61
CA SER A 380 11.72 -13.62 -14.45
C SER A 380 11.68 -14.92 -13.63
N MET A 381 10.57 -15.65 -13.64
CA MET A 381 10.43 -16.94 -12.95
C MET A 381 11.11 -18.04 -13.74
N GLU A 382 10.95 -18.07 -15.07
CA GLU A 382 11.68 -18.99 -15.96
C GLU A 382 13.20 -18.89 -15.76
N LYS A 383 13.75 -17.67 -15.83
CA LYS A 383 15.19 -17.43 -15.57
C LYS A 383 15.65 -17.84 -14.18
N LEU A 384 14.74 -17.84 -13.20
CA LEU A 384 15.07 -18.27 -11.83
C LEU A 384 15.07 -19.81 -11.74
N LYS A 385 14.09 -20.47 -12.36
CA LYS A 385 14.03 -21.94 -12.49
C LYS A 385 15.25 -22.49 -13.22
N GLU A 386 15.63 -21.90 -14.35
CA GLU A 386 16.86 -22.28 -15.08
C GLU A 386 18.10 -22.21 -14.18
N LYS A 387 18.23 -21.19 -13.34
CA LYS A 387 19.34 -21.07 -12.38
C LYS A 387 19.29 -22.12 -11.29
N ILE A 388 18.10 -22.46 -10.81
CA ILE A 388 17.89 -23.52 -9.81
C ILE A 388 18.31 -24.87 -10.40
N ASP A 389 17.87 -25.17 -11.63
CA ASP A 389 18.19 -26.42 -12.30
C ASP A 389 19.69 -26.54 -12.59
N GLN A 390 20.33 -25.48 -13.11
CA GLN A 390 21.79 -25.44 -13.27
C GLN A 390 22.52 -25.66 -11.94
N LYS A 391 22.00 -25.10 -10.84
CA LYS A 391 22.61 -25.26 -9.52
C LYS A 391 22.44 -26.67 -8.97
N ARG A 392 21.30 -27.32 -9.22
CA ARG A 392 21.05 -28.73 -8.88
C ARG A 392 22.01 -29.65 -9.60
N GLU A 393 22.28 -29.43 -10.89
CA GLU A 393 23.28 -30.20 -11.62
C GLU A 393 24.69 -30.00 -11.07
N GLN A 394 25.10 -28.76 -10.78
CA GLN A 394 26.39 -28.49 -10.13
C GLN A 394 26.54 -29.20 -8.77
N ILE A 395 25.46 -29.28 -7.99
CA ILE A 395 25.43 -30.00 -6.72
C ILE A 395 25.60 -31.51 -6.94
N LYS A 396 24.88 -32.10 -7.91
CA LYS A 396 25.02 -33.53 -8.22
C LYS A 396 26.46 -33.89 -8.60
N ASP A 397 27.12 -33.05 -9.39
CA ASP A 397 28.53 -33.26 -9.75
C ASP A 397 29.46 -33.08 -8.54
N ALA A 398 29.22 -32.07 -7.71
CA ALA A 398 29.97 -31.87 -6.47
C ALA A 398 29.79 -33.03 -5.48
N GLU A 399 28.59 -33.62 -5.38
CA GLU A 399 28.32 -34.82 -4.57
C GLU A 399 29.14 -36.02 -5.03
N ARG A 400 29.26 -36.25 -6.35
CA ARG A 400 30.13 -37.28 -6.90
C ARG A 400 31.59 -37.01 -6.53
N GLN A 401 32.08 -35.78 -6.75
CA GLN A 401 33.45 -35.40 -6.44
C GLN A 401 33.80 -35.52 -4.94
N VAL A 402 32.84 -35.25 -4.06
CA VAL A 402 32.98 -35.46 -2.60
C VAL A 402 33.06 -36.95 -2.29
N LYS A 403 32.20 -37.77 -2.89
CA LYS A 403 32.21 -39.23 -2.69
C LYS A 403 33.55 -39.84 -3.09
N ASP A 404 34.09 -39.44 -4.24
CA ASP A 404 35.39 -39.91 -4.73
C ASP A 404 36.53 -39.44 -3.82
N ALA A 405 36.56 -38.15 -3.45
CA ALA A 405 37.59 -37.62 -2.57
C ALA A 405 37.56 -38.24 -1.16
N VAL A 406 36.37 -38.56 -0.63
CA VAL A 406 36.23 -39.28 0.64
C VAL A 406 36.75 -40.72 0.52
N ARG A 407 36.56 -41.36 -0.63
CA ARG A 407 37.11 -42.71 -0.90
C ARG A 407 38.63 -42.69 -0.95
N GLU A 408 39.23 -41.72 -1.65
CA GLU A 408 40.68 -41.53 -1.71
C GLU A 408 41.26 -41.20 -0.33
N ALA A 409 40.59 -40.36 0.45
CA ALA A 409 41.03 -39.98 1.80
C ALA A 409 41.01 -41.13 2.83
N LYS A 410 40.32 -42.25 2.57
CA LYS A 410 40.35 -43.44 3.45
C LYS A 410 41.72 -44.13 3.46
N HIS A 411 42.43 -44.10 2.33
CA HIS A 411 43.74 -44.72 2.17
C HIS A 411 44.86 -43.71 1.84
N GLY A 412 44.52 -42.42 1.73
CA GLY A 412 45.43 -41.33 1.37
C GLY A 412 46.11 -40.64 2.55
N SER A 413 47.02 -39.71 2.23
CA SER A 413 47.77 -38.92 3.19
C SER A 413 46.92 -37.81 3.82
N VAL A 414 47.53 -37.02 4.70
CA VAL A 414 46.91 -35.81 5.28
C VAL A 414 46.40 -34.85 4.19
N LYS A 415 47.08 -34.81 3.04
CA LYS A 415 46.70 -33.97 1.90
C LYS A 415 45.34 -34.37 1.31
N GLU A 416 45.08 -35.65 1.11
CA GLU A 416 43.82 -36.16 0.54
C GLU A 416 42.65 -35.94 1.52
N LYS A 417 42.88 -36.06 2.83
CA LYS A 417 41.89 -35.70 3.86
C LYS A 417 41.50 -34.22 3.79
N VAL A 418 42.48 -33.32 3.67
CA VAL A 418 42.23 -31.87 3.51
C VAL A 418 41.45 -31.56 2.23
N VAL A 419 41.72 -32.27 1.13
CA VAL A 419 40.98 -32.10 -0.14
C VAL A 419 39.52 -32.55 0.02
N ALA A 420 39.27 -33.68 0.66
CA ALA A 420 37.92 -34.17 0.94
C ALA A 420 37.12 -33.17 1.78
N ASP A 421 37.72 -32.60 2.84
CA ASP A 421 37.06 -31.60 3.68
C ASP A 421 36.78 -30.29 2.94
N LYS A 422 37.69 -29.83 2.07
CA LYS A 422 37.44 -28.66 1.21
C LYS A 422 36.26 -28.89 0.27
N LYS A 423 36.18 -30.07 -0.36
CA LYS A 423 35.07 -30.42 -1.26
C LYS A 423 33.75 -30.53 -0.50
N LYS A 424 33.73 -31.12 0.70
CA LYS A 424 32.54 -31.15 1.57
C LYS A 424 32.04 -29.75 1.91
N LYS A 425 32.93 -28.85 2.36
CA LYS A 425 32.58 -27.46 2.66
C LYS A 425 32.04 -26.71 1.43
N MET A 426 32.61 -26.99 0.25
CA MET A 426 32.12 -26.41 -1.00
C MET A 426 30.70 -26.92 -1.33
N LEU A 427 30.45 -28.22 -1.17
CA LEU A 427 29.14 -28.82 -1.40
C LEU A 427 28.08 -28.22 -0.47
N GLU A 428 28.37 -28.10 0.83
CA GLU A 428 27.46 -27.47 1.79
C GLU A 428 27.11 -26.03 1.38
N ARG A 429 28.12 -25.23 1.00
CA ARG A 429 27.90 -23.87 0.50
C ARG A 429 27.05 -23.84 -0.78
N MET A 430 27.20 -24.83 -1.66
CA MET A 430 26.36 -24.93 -2.85
C MET A 430 24.90 -25.27 -2.50
N LYS A 431 24.70 -26.19 -1.54
CA LYS A 431 23.36 -26.55 -1.02
C LYS A 431 22.67 -25.35 -0.38
N GLU A 432 23.36 -24.60 0.48
CA GLU A 432 22.84 -23.35 1.05
C GLU A 432 22.42 -22.32 -0.04
N GLN A 433 23.22 -22.20 -1.09
CA GLN A 433 22.90 -21.32 -2.22
C GLN A 433 21.66 -21.80 -2.99
N LEU A 434 21.50 -23.11 -3.17
CA LEU A 434 20.31 -23.69 -3.81
C LEU A 434 19.07 -23.42 -2.96
N THR A 435 19.10 -23.71 -1.66
CA THR A 435 18.00 -23.45 -0.74
C THR A 435 17.56 -21.98 -0.80
N LYS A 436 18.52 -21.04 -0.85
CA LYS A 436 18.21 -19.61 -1.00
C LYS A 436 17.49 -19.27 -2.31
N LEU A 437 17.85 -19.92 -3.42
CA LEU A 437 17.19 -19.71 -4.71
C LEU A 437 15.77 -20.29 -4.71
N GLU A 438 15.57 -21.47 -4.13
CA GLU A 438 14.26 -22.13 -3.99
C GLU A 438 13.32 -21.32 -3.08
N ILE A 439 13.85 -20.77 -1.98
CA ILE A 439 13.12 -19.82 -1.12
C ILE A 439 12.73 -18.56 -1.90
N GLN A 440 13.64 -18.03 -2.73
CA GLN A 440 13.36 -16.84 -3.54
C GLN A 440 12.30 -17.11 -4.60
N GLU A 441 12.28 -18.30 -5.20
CA GLU A 441 11.24 -18.74 -6.14
C GLU A 441 9.89 -18.79 -5.43
N THR A 442 9.83 -19.48 -4.30
CA THR A 442 8.64 -19.63 -3.47
C THR A 442 8.07 -18.26 -3.06
N ASP A 443 8.90 -17.37 -2.51
CA ASP A 443 8.49 -16.04 -2.07
C ASP A 443 7.94 -15.19 -3.24
N ARG A 444 8.51 -15.34 -4.44
CA ARG A 444 8.05 -14.60 -5.63
C ARG A 444 6.73 -15.10 -6.17
N ASP A 445 6.56 -16.42 -6.26
CA ASP A 445 5.34 -17.01 -6.78
C ASP A 445 4.16 -16.77 -5.83
N GLU A 446 4.35 -17.04 -4.55
CA GLU A 446 3.30 -16.88 -3.55
C GLU A 446 2.87 -15.40 -3.39
N ASN A 447 3.71 -14.42 -3.75
CA ASN A 447 3.39 -12.99 -3.69
C ASN A 447 3.02 -12.36 -5.05
N LYS A 448 2.88 -13.13 -6.13
CA LYS A 448 2.69 -12.57 -7.49
C LYS A 448 1.47 -11.66 -7.61
N THR A 449 0.39 -11.96 -6.91
CA THR A 449 -0.86 -11.18 -6.86
C THR A 449 -1.04 -10.34 -5.59
N ILE A 450 -0.08 -10.35 -4.66
CA ILE A 450 -0.22 -9.71 -3.34
C ILE A 450 0.74 -8.52 -3.17
N ALA A 451 0.22 -7.41 -2.64
CA ALA A 451 0.94 -6.17 -2.42
C ALA A 451 1.33 -5.98 -0.93
N LEU A 452 2.51 -6.44 -0.56
CA LEU A 452 3.01 -6.41 0.83
C LEU A 452 3.41 -5.02 1.37
N GLY A 453 3.65 -4.05 0.49
CA GLY A 453 4.20 -2.74 0.88
C GLY A 453 3.21 -1.88 1.69
N THR A 454 1.93 -1.94 1.32
CA THR A 454 0.89 -1.09 1.92
C THR A 454 0.62 -1.47 3.37
N SER A 455 0.49 -2.77 3.69
CA SER A 455 0.36 -3.28 5.06
C SER A 455 1.59 -2.90 5.88
N LYS A 456 2.78 -3.26 5.38
CA LYS A 456 4.08 -3.05 6.03
C LYS A 456 4.36 -1.60 6.44
N LEU A 457 3.89 -0.63 5.66
CA LEU A 457 4.15 0.78 5.93
C LEU A 457 3.10 1.45 6.82
N ASN A 458 1.86 0.99 6.83
CA ASN A 458 0.75 1.79 7.34
C ASN A 458 -0.15 1.08 8.36
N TYR A 459 -0.13 -0.25 8.39
CA TYR A 459 -1.07 -1.05 9.19
C TYR A 459 -0.39 -1.97 10.21
N LEU A 460 0.91 -2.23 10.05
CA LEU A 460 1.70 -3.06 10.96
C LEU A 460 2.46 -2.18 11.94
N ASP A 461 2.26 -2.40 13.24
CA ASP A 461 3.10 -1.78 14.26
C ASP A 461 4.56 -2.19 14.04
N PRO A 462 5.46 -1.25 13.69
CA PRO A 462 6.84 -1.58 13.35
C PRO A 462 7.61 -2.20 14.53
N ARG A 463 7.15 -1.99 15.77
CA ARG A 463 7.79 -2.59 16.96
C ARG A 463 7.66 -4.11 16.97
N ILE A 464 6.61 -4.68 16.39
CA ILE A 464 6.47 -6.14 16.21
C ILE A 464 7.64 -6.66 15.36
N SER A 465 7.88 -6.03 14.21
CA SER A 465 8.97 -6.42 13.30
C SER A 465 10.35 -6.19 13.92
N VAL A 466 10.53 -5.09 14.66
CA VAL A 466 11.79 -4.81 15.36
C VAL A 466 12.06 -5.85 16.45
N ALA A 467 11.06 -6.19 17.26
CA ALA A 467 11.17 -7.18 18.32
C ALA A 467 11.52 -8.55 17.75
N TRP A 468 10.81 -8.97 16.69
CA TRP A 468 11.11 -10.20 15.96
C TRP A 468 12.54 -10.21 15.40
N CYS A 469 12.98 -9.12 14.77
CA CYS A 469 14.36 -9.00 14.28
C CYS A 469 15.39 -9.13 15.41
N LYS A 470 15.16 -8.50 16.56
CA LYS A 470 16.06 -8.58 17.73
C LYS A 470 16.07 -9.97 18.34
N LYS A 471 14.90 -10.61 18.48
CA LYS A 471 14.73 -11.95 19.06
C LYS A 471 15.44 -13.03 18.24
N TYR A 472 15.32 -12.98 16.91
CA TYR A 472 15.87 -14.00 16.00
C TYR A 472 17.19 -13.58 15.34
N ASN A 473 17.80 -12.49 15.81
CA ASN A 473 19.04 -11.92 15.26
C ASN A 473 19.00 -11.71 13.73
N VAL A 474 17.85 -11.29 13.20
CA VAL A 474 17.66 -10.98 11.78
C VAL A 474 18.00 -9.51 11.55
N PRO A 475 18.96 -9.17 10.67
CA PRO A 475 19.33 -7.77 10.44
C PRO A 475 18.14 -6.95 9.92
N ILE A 476 17.83 -5.84 10.59
CA ILE A 476 16.63 -5.03 10.32
C ILE A 476 16.60 -4.51 8.88
N GLU A 477 17.75 -4.32 8.23
CA GLU A 477 17.86 -3.91 6.84
C GLU A 477 17.38 -4.96 5.83
N LYS A 478 17.26 -6.22 6.23
CA LYS A 478 16.63 -7.28 5.43
C LYS A 478 15.11 -7.13 5.40
N ILE A 479 14.53 -6.57 6.46
CA ILE A 479 13.10 -6.30 6.55
C ILE A 479 12.80 -4.88 6.04
N TYR A 480 13.47 -3.85 6.54
CA TYR A 480 13.21 -2.46 6.17
C TYR A 480 14.34 -1.86 5.35
N ASN A 481 14.00 -1.28 4.20
CA ASN A 481 14.95 -0.48 3.41
C ASN A 481 15.31 0.83 4.13
N LYS A 482 16.26 1.60 3.59
CA LYS A 482 16.75 2.86 4.20
C LYS A 482 15.62 3.82 4.58
N THR A 483 14.73 4.13 3.64
CA THR A 483 13.61 5.06 3.86
C THR A 483 12.61 4.54 4.91
N GLN A 484 12.39 3.22 4.94
CA GLN A 484 11.55 2.59 5.96
C GLN A 484 12.17 2.65 7.36
N ARG A 485 13.49 2.43 7.47
CA ARG A 485 14.22 2.58 8.73
C ARG A 485 14.22 4.03 9.21
N ASP A 486 14.33 4.99 8.30
CA ASP A 486 14.23 6.42 8.64
C ASP A 486 12.82 6.77 9.17
N LYS A 487 11.76 6.24 8.56
CA LYS A 487 10.38 6.41 9.05
C LYS A 487 10.18 5.77 10.44
N PHE A 488 10.69 4.56 10.63
CA PHE A 488 10.46 3.75 11.82
C PHE A 488 11.59 3.81 12.85
N ARG A 489 12.42 4.85 12.79
CA ARG A 489 13.55 5.04 13.71
C ARG A 489 13.10 5.00 15.17
N TRP A 490 11.98 5.66 15.48
CA TRP A 490 11.36 5.65 16.80
C TRP A 490 11.11 4.23 17.33
N ALA A 491 10.66 3.30 16.48
CA ALA A 491 10.39 1.92 16.85
C ALA A 491 11.67 1.09 17.00
N ILE A 492 12.64 1.30 16.11
CA ILE A 492 13.94 0.61 16.12
C ILE A 492 14.69 0.89 17.42
N ASP A 493 14.68 2.15 17.85
CA ASP A 493 15.41 2.62 19.02
C ASP A 493 14.69 2.20 20.32
N MET A 494 13.36 2.25 20.37
CA MET A 494 12.61 2.04 21.62
C MET A 494 12.21 0.59 21.93
N ALA A 495 12.05 -0.29 20.94
CA ALA A 495 11.46 -1.62 21.15
C ALA A 495 12.51 -2.67 21.51
N GLY A 496 12.31 -3.41 22.60
CA GLY A 496 13.10 -4.60 22.95
C GLY A 496 12.65 -5.87 22.23
N PRO A 497 13.39 -6.99 22.38
CA PRO A 497 13.04 -8.29 21.79
C PRO A 497 11.73 -8.88 22.34
N ASP A 498 11.34 -8.50 23.56
CA ASP A 498 10.16 -9.03 24.26
C ASP A 498 8.87 -8.22 24.01
N TYR A 499 8.93 -7.21 23.12
CA TYR A 499 7.75 -6.40 22.82
C TYR A 499 6.61 -7.26 22.24
N ARG A 500 5.43 -7.09 22.83
CA ARG A 500 4.15 -7.62 22.34
C ARG A 500 3.18 -6.48 22.11
N PHE A 501 2.57 -6.47 20.93
CA PHE A 501 1.49 -5.54 20.58
C PHE A 501 0.29 -5.81 21.48
#